data_AF-A0A349DG77-F1
#
_entry.id   AF-A0A349DG77-F1
#
_cell.length_a   1.000
_cell.length_b   1.000
_cell.length_c   1.000
_cell.angle_alpha   90.00
_cell.angle_beta   90.00
_cell.angle_gamma   90.00
#
_symmetry.space_group_name_H-M   'P 1'
#
loop_
_entity.id
_entity.type
_entity.pdbx_description
1 polymer ?
#
loop_
_entity_poly.entity_id
_entity_poly.type
_entity_poly.pdbx_seq_one_letter_code
_entity_poly.pdbx_strand_id
1 'polypeptide(L)' 'MAQVELSIININDVDGALEVIQAWLNEWRDQLDFVSENEGCSKAINLWTIRGEEQLINNIILDLPEQVRNLPMPIN' A
#
# COMPACT_ATOMS: atom_id res chain seq x y z
N MET A 1 13.58 13.54 9.23
CA MET A 1 13.01 12.21 9.47
C MET A 1 13.32 11.35 8.25
N ALA A 2 13.53 10.04 8.41
CA ALA A 2 13.84 9.16 7.29
C ALA A 2 12.57 8.89 6.47
N GLN A 3 12.72 8.91 5.14
CA GLN A 3 11.68 8.58 4.19
C GLN A 3 11.83 7.10 3.82
N VAL A 4 10.72 6.37 3.78
CA VAL A 4 10.72 4.94 3.46
C VAL A 4 9.62 4.60 2.46
N GLU A 5 9.90 3.58 1.64
CA GLU A 5 8.97 3.07 0.62
C GLU A 5 8.44 1.69 1.03
N LEU A 6 7.14 1.48 0.79
CA LEU A 6 6.45 0.23 1.06
C LEU A 6 5.67 -0.22 -0.17
N SER A 7 5.87 -1.46 -0.58
CA SER A 7 5.02 -2.09 -1.60
C SER A 7 3.90 -2.89 -0.94
N ILE A 8 2.68 -2.63 -1.39
CA ILE A 8 1.42 -3.22 -0.94
C ILE A 8 0.92 -4.10 -2.07
N ILE A 9 0.76 -5.39 -1.80
CA ILE A 9 0.29 -6.38 -2.78
C ILE A 9 -1.03 -6.94 -2.29
N ASN A 10 -2.09 -6.74 -3.06
CA ASN A 10 -3.32 -7.52 -2.90
C ASN A 10 -3.24 -8.76 -3.79
N ILE A 11 -3.31 -9.95 -3.17
CA ILE A 11 -3.24 -11.26 -3.84
C ILE A 11 -4.61 -11.89 -4.09
N ASN A 12 -5.69 -11.22 -3.70
CA ASN A 12 -7.06 -11.71 -3.85
C ASN A 12 -7.96 -10.56 -4.34
N ASP A 13 -8.13 -10.46 -5.65
CA ASP A 13 -9.16 -9.60 -6.25
C ASP A 13 -10.46 -10.40 -6.45
N VAL A 14 -10.98 -10.93 -5.35
CA VAL A 14 -12.27 -11.64 -5.31
C VAL A 14 -13.23 -10.78 -4.50
N ASP A 15 -14.35 -10.40 -5.11
CA ASP A 15 -15.50 -9.72 -4.49
C ASP A 15 -15.19 -8.43 -3.70
N GLY A 16 -14.85 -7.33 -4.39
CA GLY A 16 -14.89 -5.98 -3.81
C GLY A 16 -13.73 -5.60 -2.89
N ALA A 17 -12.75 -6.49 -2.74
CA ALA A 17 -11.54 -6.25 -1.93
C ALA A 17 -10.74 -5.06 -2.44
N LEU A 18 -10.69 -4.86 -3.76
CA LEU A 18 -9.99 -3.74 -4.38
C LEU A 18 -10.52 -2.38 -3.89
N GLU A 19 -11.84 -2.21 -3.85
CA GLU A 19 -12.49 -0.99 -3.39
C GLU A 19 -12.20 -0.71 -1.91
N VAL A 20 -12.12 -1.76 -1.09
CA VAL A 20 -11.74 -1.64 0.33
C VAL A 20 -10.29 -1.16 0.47
N ILE A 21 -9.36 -1.76 -0.27
CA ILE A 21 -7.94 -1.35 -0.23
C ILE A 21 -7.77 0.07 -0.78
N GLN A 22 -8.49 0.44 -1.85
CA GLN A 22 -8.45 1.79 -2.39
C GLN A 22 -9.04 2.82 -1.42
N ALA A 23 -10.16 2.50 -0.76
CA ALA A 23 -10.73 3.36 0.26
C ALA A 23 -9.75 3.58 1.42
N TRP A 24 -9.17 2.49 1.93
CA TRP A 24 -8.14 2.54 2.98
C TRP A 24 -6.90 3.36 2.55
N LEU A 25 -6.36 3.13 1.34
CA LEU A 25 -5.23 3.92 0.82
C LEU A 25 -5.56 5.41 0.73
N ASN A 26 -6.80 5.75 0.35
CA ASN A 26 -7.24 7.15 0.26
C ASN A 26 -7.28 7.85 1.62
N GLU A 27 -7.44 7.13 2.74
CA GLU A 27 -7.37 7.71 4.10
C GLU A 27 -5.97 8.25 4.43
N TRP A 28 -4.94 7.61 3.88
CA TRP A 28 -3.54 7.99 4.11
C TRP A 28 -2.97 8.90 3.02
N ARG A 29 -3.67 9.03 1.90
CA ARG A 29 -3.17 9.67 0.67
C ARG A 29 -2.69 11.11 0.87
N ASP A 30 -3.39 11.90 1.69
CA ASP A 30 -3.02 13.30 1.97
C ASP A 30 -1.78 13.43 2.87
N GLN A 31 -1.38 12.36 3.56
CA GLN A 31 -0.22 12.31 4.46
C GLN A 31 1.02 11.68 3.80
N LEU A 32 0.83 11.00 2.66
CA LEU A 32 1.90 10.31 1.94
C LEU A 32 2.57 11.25 0.93
N ASP A 33 3.89 11.16 0.84
CA ASP A 33 4.68 11.92 -0.13
C ASP A 33 4.56 11.35 -1.55
N PHE A 34 4.21 10.06 -1.66
CA PHE A 34 3.99 9.40 -2.94
C PHE A 34 3.06 8.19 -2.79
N VAL A 35 2.23 7.99 -3.82
CA VAL A 35 1.39 6.81 -4.01
C VAL A 35 1.47 6.44 -5.49
N SER A 36 1.90 5.22 -5.82
CA SER A 36 1.75 4.67 -7.17
C SER A 36 0.33 4.15 -7.35
N GLU A 37 -0.31 4.54 -8.43
CA GLU A 37 -1.69 4.14 -8.71
C GLU A 37 -1.71 2.82 -9.47
N ASN A 38 -2.12 1.75 -8.76
CA ASN A 38 -2.61 0.49 -9.32
C ASN A 38 -1.66 -0.15 -10.36
N GLU A 39 -0.38 -0.31 -10.02
CA GLU A 39 0.65 -1.00 -10.81
C GLU A 39 0.45 -2.54 -10.82
N GLY A 40 -0.80 -3.00 -10.91
CA GLY A 40 -1.17 -4.41 -10.90
C GLY A 40 -0.65 -5.16 -12.13
N CYS A 41 -0.07 -6.34 -11.87
CA CYS A 41 0.32 -7.31 -12.88
C CYS A 41 -0.71 -8.44 -12.86
N SER A 42 -1.70 -8.40 -13.77
CA SER A 42 -2.77 -9.40 -13.95
C SER A 42 -4.05 -9.19 -13.13
N LYS A 43 -5.15 -9.80 -13.60
CA LYS A 43 -6.53 -9.66 -13.11
C LYS A 43 -6.78 -10.10 -11.66
N ALA A 44 -5.79 -10.69 -10.99
CA ALA A 44 -5.93 -11.26 -9.65
C ALA A 44 -4.93 -10.66 -8.64
N ILE A 45 -4.01 -9.81 -9.10
CA ILE A 45 -2.96 -9.24 -8.24
C ILE A 45 -2.86 -7.75 -8.53
N ASN A 46 -3.10 -6.95 -7.49
CA ASN A 46 -2.94 -5.50 -7.54
C ASN A 46 -1.72 -5.09 -6.71
N LEU A 47 -0.97 -4.12 -7.18
CA LEU A 47 0.26 -3.62 -6.55
C LEU A 47 0.19 -2.10 -6.42
N TRP A 48 0.59 -1.61 -5.25
CA TRP A 48 0.79 -0.20 -4.97
C TRP A 48 2.13 0.00 -4.29
N THR A 49 2.76 1.13 -4.54
CA THR A 49 3.95 1.58 -3.81
C THR A 49 3.61 2.90 -3.14
N ILE A 50 3.81 2.98 -1.83
CA ILE A 50 3.63 4.21 -1.06
C ILE A 50 4.95 4.67 -0.48
N ARG A 51 5.11 5.98 -0.32
CA ARG A 51 6.25 6.60 0.37
C ARG A 51 5.77 7.64 1.36
N GLY A 52 6.43 7.67 2.51
CA GLY A 52 6.25 8.72 3.49
C GLY A 52 7.28 8.60 4.61
N GLU A 53 7.06 9.37 5.67
CA GLU A 53 7.88 9.30 6.87
C GLU A 53 7.85 7.89 7.48
N GLU A 54 8.99 7.41 7.96
CA GLU A 54 9.14 6.07 8.55
C GLU A 54 8.07 5.77 9.62
N GLN A 55 7.77 6.74 10.48
CA GLN A 55 6.76 6.57 11.51
C GLN A 55 5.34 6.42 10.93
N LEU A 56 5.01 7.19 9.90
CA LEU A 56 3.73 7.09 9.19
C LEU A 56 3.60 5.72 8.51
N ILE A 57 4.63 5.28 7.80
CA ILE A 57 4.63 3.99 7.11
C ILE A 57 4.54 2.83 8.11
N ASN A 58 5.20 2.92 9.27
CA ASN A 58 5.05 1.93 10.34
C ASN A 58 3.61 1.85 10.86
N ASN A 59 2.92 2.99 11.01
CA ASN A 59 1.51 3.00 11.41
C ASN A 59 0.63 2.35 10.33
N ILE A 60 0.87 2.68 9.06
CA ILE A 60 0.15 2.08 7.93
C ILE A 60 0.31 0.55 7.92
N ILE A 61 1.52 0.03 8.20
CA ILE A 61 1.78 -1.41 8.28
C ILE A 61 0.96 -2.10 9.37
N LEU A 62 0.79 -1.45 10.52
CA LEU A 62 0.01 -2.00 11.64
C LEU A 62 -1.49 -2.07 11.33
N ASP A 63 -1.99 -1.17 10.49
CA ASP A 63 -3.40 -1.07 10.09
C ASP A 63 -3.69 -1.71 8.72
N LEU A 64 -2.77 -2.56 8.21
CA LEU A 64 -2.96 -3.23 6.92
C LEU A 64 -4.16 -4.19 6.95
N PRO A 65 -5.04 -4.15 5.94
CA PRO A 65 -6.08 -5.16 5.77
C PRO A 65 -5.49 -6.56 5.59
N GLU A 66 -6.13 -7.59 6.14
CA GLU A 66 -5.64 -8.99 6.13
C GLU A 66 -5.35 -9.54 4.72
N GLN A 67 -6.05 -9.00 3.72
CA GLN A 67 -5.94 -9.38 2.31
C GLN A 67 -4.68 -8.83 1.63
N VAL A 68 -3.98 -7.90 2.29
CA VAL A 68 -2.79 -7.23 1.79
C VAL A 68 -1.54 -7.84 2.39
N ARG A 69 -0.58 -8.10 1.51
CA ARG A 69 0.79 -8.38 1.90
C ARG A 69 1.63 -7.13 1.71
N ASN A 70 2.36 -6.74 2.74
CA ASN A 70 3.40 -5.72 2.62
C ASN A 70 4.75 -6.35 2.32
N LEU A 71 5.49 -5.73 1.40
CA LEU A 71 6.89 -6.02 1.13
C LEU A 71 7.67 -4.72 1.33
N PRO A 72 8.53 -4.63 2.36
CA PRO A 72 9.42 -3.48 2.48
C PRO A 72 10.34 -3.43 1.26
N MET A 73 10.40 -2.28 0.61
CA MET A 73 11.34 -2.06 -0.49
C MET A 73 12.74 -1.84 0.09
N PRO A 74 13.81 -2.38 -0.51
CA PRO A 74 15.16 -2.03 -0.12
C PRO A 74 15.36 -0.53 -0.36
N ILE A 75 15.70 0.21 0.70
CA ILE A 75 16.06 1.63 0.62
C ILE A 75 17.45 1.67 -0.02
N ASN A 76 17.53 2.14 -1.27
CA ASN A 76 18.79 2.43 -1.96
C ASN A 76 19.30 3.83 -1.62
#